data_AF-A0A380D8V2-F1
#
_entry.id   AF-A0A380D8V2-F1
#
_cell.length_a   1.000
_cell.length_b   1.000
_cell.length_c   1.000
_cell.angle_alpha   90.00
_cell.angle_beta   90.00
_cell.angle_gamma   90.00
#
_symmetry.space_group_name_H-M   'P 1'
#
loop_
_entity.id
_entity.type
_entity.pdbx_description
1 polymer ?
#
loop_
_entity_poly.entity_id
_entity_poly.type
_entity_poly.pdbx_seq_one_letter_code
_entity_poly.pdbx_strand_id
1 'polypeptide(L)'
;MRLSETSINQLVVTELGPFTNGAKFSFKGVAITLNLPDGARKSIWGEWRHMTNPKRLAERLLMLQHSIYEEYPEYSGIPSVWAR
;
A
#
# COMPACT_ATOMS: atom_id res chain seq x y z
N MET A 1 -12.00 16.31 3.19
CA MET A 1 -11.70 15.70 4.51
C MET A 1 -10.33 15.02 4.44
N ARG A 2 -9.50 15.13 5.49
CA ARG A 2 -8.22 14.40 5.59
C ARG A 2 -8.43 13.12 6.41
N LEU A 3 -7.72 12.06 6.04
CA LEU A 3 -7.72 10.81 6.79
C LEU A 3 -6.88 10.94 8.08
N SER A 4 -7.32 10.27 9.14
CA SER A 4 -6.50 10.05 10.33
C SER A 4 -5.49 8.92 10.10
N GLU A 5 -4.47 8.82 10.95
CA GLU A 5 -3.49 7.72 10.91
C GLU A 5 -4.19 6.35 10.96
N THR A 6 -5.18 6.19 11.85
CA THR A 6 -5.97 4.96 11.95
C THR A 6 -6.68 4.63 10.64
N SER A 7 -7.33 5.61 10.00
CA SER A 7 -8.02 5.39 8.72
C SER A 7 -7.03 5.06 7.59
N ILE A 8 -5.86 5.71 7.55
CA ILE A 8 -4.81 5.40 6.58
C ILE A 8 -4.33 3.96 6.76
N ASN A 9 -4.01 3.56 7.99
CA ASN A 9 -3.54 2.21 8.27
C ASN A 9 -4.60 1.15 7.92
N GLN A 10 -5.87 1.41 8.27
CA GLN A 10 -6.98 0.52 7.94
C GLN A 10 -7.09 0.32 6.43
N LEU A 11 -7.07 1.41 5.64
CA LEU A 11 -7.13 1.33 4.18
C LEU A 11 -5.94 0.58 3.61
N VAL A 12 -4.72 0.83 4.10
CA VAL A 12 -3.51 0.13 3.64
C VAL A 12 -3.64 -1.38 3.88
N VAL A 13 -4.06 -1.79 5.07
CA VAL A 13 -4.23 -3.21 5.42
C VAL A 13 -5.37 -3.86 4.63
N THR A 14 -6.49 -3.16 4.44
CA THR A 14 -7.63 -3.67 3.66
C THR A 14 -7.28 -3.84 2.18
N GLU A 15 -6.63 -2.84 1.58
CA GLU A 15 -6.37 -2.83 0.14
C GLU A 15 -5.18 -3.71 -0.26
N LEU A 16 -4.15 -3.84 0.59
CA LEU A 16 -2.97 -4.65 0.27
C LEU A 16 -2.95 -6.00 0.98
N GLY A 17 -3.84 -6.24 1.94
CA GLY A 17 -4.02 -7.53 2.61
C GLY A 17 -2.71 -8.14 3.11
N PRO A 18 -2.38 -9.39 2.73
CA PRO A 18 -1.17 -10.07 3.21
C PRO A 18 0.14 -9.43 2.72
N PHE A 19 0.08 -8.58 1.70
CA PHE A 19 1.25 -7.93 1.11
C PHE A 19 1.70 -6.70 1.90
N THR A 20 1.15 -6.43 3.09
CA THR A 20 1.60 -5.34 3.95
C THR A 20 1.47 -5.65 5.43
N ASN A 21 2.25 -4.95 6.25
CA ASN A 21 2.05 -4.87 7.71
C ASN A 21 1.37 -3.55 8.12
N GLY A 22 0.83 -2.79 7.16
CA GLY A 22 0.21 -1.50 7.40
C GLY A 22 1.16 -0.31 7.17
N ALA A 23 0.76 0.82 7.75
CA ALA A 23 1.43 2.11 7.63
C ALA A 23 2.19 2.47 8.92
N LYS A 24 3.38 3.07 8.75
CA LYS A 24 4.16 3.68 9.83
C LYS A 24 4.19 5.20 9.64
N PHE A 25 4.02 5.93 10.73
CA PHE A 25 3.89 7.37 10.74
C PHE A 25 5.13 8.01 11.37
N SER A 26 5.66 9.07 10.75
CA SER A 26 6.79 9.81 11.29
C SER A 26 6.81 11.25 10.80
N PHE A 27 7.76 12.06 11.29
CA PHE A 27 7.96 13.42 10.78
C PHE A 27 8.26 13.48 9.28
N LYS A 28 8.83 12.41 8.69
CA LYS A 28 9.17 12.34 7.25
C LYS A 28 7.93 12.09 6.36
N GLY A 29 6.82 11.64 6.94
CA GLY A 29 5.63 11.22 6.20
C GLY A 29 5.11 9.87 6.69
N VAL A 30 4.42 9.18 5.78
CA VAL A 30 3.85 7.86 6.01
C VAL A 30 4.60 6.83 5.17
N ALA A 31 5.07 5.76 5.79
CA ALA A 31 5.70 4.64 5.12
C ALA A 31 4.71 3.47 5.04
N ILE A 32 4.53 2.89 3.86
CA ILE A 32 3.85 1.60 3.67
C ILE A 32 4.93 0.54 3.54
N THR A 33 4.88 -0.48 4.39
CA THR A 33 5.80 -1.63 4.27
C THR A 33 5.12 -2.73 3.49
N LEU A 34 5.70 -3.12 2.36
CA LEU A 34 5.27 -4.25 1.55
C LEU A 34 6.01 -5.52 1.98
N ASN A 35 5.28 -6.63 2.01
CA ASN A 35 5.79 -7.99 2.13
C ASN A 35 5.61 -8.64 0.75
N LEU A 36 6.70 -8.78 -0.02
CA LEU A 36 6.64 -9.27 -1.39
C LEU A 36 6.64 -10.80 -1.44
N PRO A 37 6.08 -11.41 -2.50
CA PRO A 37 6.03 -12.87 -2.70
C PRO A 37 7.36 -13.62 -2.58
N ASP A 38 8.48 -12.99 -2.94
CA ASP A 38 9.83 -13.56 -2.83
C ASP A 38 10.41 -13.50 -1.41
N GLY A 39 9.65 -12.98 -0.44
CA GLY A 39 10.07 -12.78 0.94
C GLY A 39 10.77 -11.45 1.20
N ALA A 40 11.00 -10.62 0.18
CA ALA A 40 11.57 -9.29 0.36
C ALA A 40 10.59 -8.35 1.08
N ARG A 41 11.15 -7.41 1.85
CA ARG A 41 10.40 -6.34 2.52
C ARG A 41 10.82 -4.98 2.01
N LYS A 42 9.87 -4.20 1.49
CA LYS A 42 10.13 -2.89 0.89
C LYS A 42 9.29 -1.82 1.57
N SER A 43 9.94 -0.78 2.10
CA SER A 43 9.24 0.38 2.68
C SER A 43 9.19 1.52 1.68
N ILE A 44 7.98 2.02 1.39
CA ILE A 44 7.76 3.11 0.44
C ILE A 44 7.20 4.31 1.19
N TRP A 45 7.91 5.43 1.12
CA TRP A 45 7.54 6.67 1.78
C TRP A 45 6.65 7.56 0.93
N GLY A 46 5.65 8.19 1.55
CA GLY A 46 4.81 9.21 0.97
C GLY A 46 4.63 10.40 1.90
N GLU A 47 4.56 11.60 1.33
CA GLU A 47 4.37 12.84 2.08
C GLU A 47 2.99 12.89 2.76
N TRP A 48 2.92 13.46 3.96
CA TRP A 48 1.68 13.63 4.72
C TRP A 48 0.52 14.22 3.92
N ARG A 49 0.77 15.25 3.11
CA ARG A 49 -0.26 15.92 2.30
C ARG A 49 -0.89 15.00 1.26
N HIS A 50 -0.17 13.98 0.81
CA HIS A 50 -0.67 12.99 -0.16
C HIS A 50 -1.34 11.83 0.57
N MET A 51 -0.71 11.33 1.63
CA MET A 51 -1.17 10.15 2.37
C MET A 51 -2.42 10.42 3.21
N THR A 52 -2.66 11.67 3.61
CA THR A 52 -3.91 12.09 4.28
C THR A 52 -5.04 12.45 3.31
N ASN A 53 -4.77 12.53 2.02
CA ASN A 53 -5.80 12.78 1.02
C ASN A 53 -6.38 11.42 0.56
N PRO A 54 -7.69 11.16 0.74
CA PRO A 54 -8.28 9.86 0.41
C PRO A 54 -8.08 9.44 -1.04
N LYS A 55 -8.23 10.38 -2.00
CA LYS A 55 -8.10 10.08 -3.43
C LYS A 55 -6.66 9.73 -3.78
N ARG A 56 -5.70 10.53 -3.32
CA ARG A 56 -4.28 10.29 -3.59
C ARG A 56 -3.75 9.03 -2.91
N LEU A 57 -4.25 8.71 -1.72
CA LEU A 57 -3.91 7.46 -1.06
C LEU A 57 -4.48 6.26 -1.85
N ALA A 58 -5.74 6.33 -2.27
CA ALA A 58 -6.37 5.26 -3.08
C ALA A 58 -5.63 5.03 -4.40
N GLU A 59 -5.31 6.10 -5.14
CA GLU A 59 -4.50 6.04 -6.37
C GLU A 59 -3.15 5.36 -6.11
N ARG A 60 -2.48 5.72 -5.00
CA ARG A 60 -1.19 5.12 -4.64
C ARG A 60 -1.32 3.64 -4.30
N LEU A 61 -2.35 3.24 -3.56
CA LEU A 61 -2.59 1.83 -3.22
C LEU A 61 -2.86 1.01 -4.48
N LEU A 62 -3.66 1.53 -5.40
CA LEU A 62 -3.93 0.91 -6.69
C LEU A 62 -2.63 0.73 -7.50
N MET A 63 -1.77 1.75 -7.57
CA MET A 63 -0.46 1.61 -8.23
C MET A 63 0.41 0.51 -7.59
N LEU A 64 0.38 0.37 -6.26
CA LEU A 64 1.13 -0.69 -5.57
C LEU A 64 0.55 -2.07 -5.86
N GLN A 65 -0.78 -2.19 -5.91
CA GLN A 65 -1.46 -3.43 -6.30
C GLN A 65 -1.01 -3.88 -7.71
N HIS A 66 -1.05 -2.98 -8.70
CA HIS A 66 -0.57 -3.25 -10.05
C HIS A 66 0.91 -3.63 -10.07
N SER A 67 1.75 -2.86 -9.37
CA SER A 67 3.19 -3.12 -9.34
C SER A 67 3.50 -4.53 -8.79
N ILE A 68 2.82 -4.95 -7.72
CA ILE A 68 2.99 -6.30 -7.16
C ILE A 68 2.50 -7.36 -8.13
N TYR A 69 1.36 -7.15 -8.80
CA TYR A 69 0.82 -8.09 -9.78
C TYR A 69 1.76 -8.27 -10.98
N GLU A 70 2.27 -7.18 -11.54
CA GLU A 70 3.18 -7.20 -12.69
C GLU A 70 4.54 -7.82 -12.36
N GLU A 71 5.05 -7.59 -11.15
CA GLU A 71 6.34 -8.14 -10.71
C GLU A 71 6.24 -9.65 -10.38
N TYR A 72 5.08 -10.13 -9.95
CA TYR A 72 4.87 -11.52 -9.53
C TYR A 72 3.61 -12.17 -10.15
N PRO A 73 3.49 -12.25 -11.48
CA PRO A 73 2.27 -12.69 -12.16
C PRO A 73 1.92 -14.16 -11.92
N GLU A 74 2.90 -14.99 -11.56
CA GLU A 74 2.72 -16.42 -11.27
C GLU A 74 2.33 -16.70 -9.80
N TYR A 75 2.38 -15.69 -8.93
CA TYR A 75 2.07 -15.89 -7.52
C TYR A 75 0.55 -15.94 -7.30
N SER A 76 0.04 -17.15 -7.04
CA SER A 76 -1.40 -17.43 -6.91
C SER A 76 -2.12 -16.70 -5.78
N GLY A 77 -1.38 -16.14 -4.81
CA GLY A 77 -1.96 -15.36 -3.72
C GLY A 77 -2.28 -13.90 -4.06
N ILE A 78 -1.92 -13.39 -5.25
CA ILE A 78 -2.28 -12.03 -5.66
C ILE A 78 -3.67 -12.05 -6.33
N PRO A 79 -4.60 -11.19 -5.89
CA PRO A 79 -5.90 -11.07 -6.54
C PRO A 79 -5.79 -10.68 -8.02
N SER A 80 -6.46 -11.40 -8.92
CA SER A 80 -6.47 -11.08 -10.37
C SER A 80 -7.08 -9.72 -10.70
N VAL A 81 -7.88 -9.14 -9.78
CA VAL A 81 -8.40 -7.78 -9.91
C VAL A 81 -7.29 -6.72 -9.88
N TRP A 82 -6.12 -7.03 -9.33
CA TRP A 82 -4.95 -6.14 -9.34
C TRP A 82 -4.27 -6.06 -10.71
N ALA A 83 -4.75 -6.80 -11.71
CA ALA A 83 -4.28 -6.70 -13.10
C ALA A 83 -4.95 -5.56 -13.91
N ARG A 84 -5.99 -4.91 -13.36
CA ARG A 84 -6.96 -4.10 -14.13
C ARG A 84 -6.69 -2.59 -14.17
#